data_AF-A0A542KNK9-F1
#
_entry.id   AF-A0A542KNK9-F1
#
_cell.length_a   1.000
_cell.length_b   1.000
_cell.length_c   1.000
_cell.angle_alpha   90.00
_cell.angle_beta   90.00
_cell.angle_gamma   90.00
#
_symmetry.space_group_name_H-M   'P 1'
#
loop_
_entity.id
_entity.type
_entity.pdbx_description
1 polymer ?
#
loop_
_entity_poly.entity_id
_entity_poly.type
_entity_poly.pdbx_seq_one_letter_code
_entity_poly.pdbx_strand_id
1 'polypeptide(L)'
;MSQPPFQPPQQPPQPPQAPQYPANPYAQPAPPAPQQPSQGFGPPTAPQQPPMHAGPAPVPGQPPVYGGPQAFPGQPGYPMQPAPPFQPTPFGQQRSTASGNPVGAVLLGLLLSLIVSLLYSGLIMATYKDQSDSTVRVLYFAHALLNGALVGALVGKVGHRSSGAKVGGAVVAALGAFFGYANAIPFIVVNSSSVQTLRDLLENDPFFPAKAWWHGSSGSGGVDWLHLLGLLAAAAAAWGIAHLIGNKRGPA
;
A
#
# COMPACT_ATOMS: atom_id res chain seq x y z
N MET A 1 -66.10 13.44 -27.61
CA MET A 1 -65.35 12.69 -26.58
C MET A 1 -64.26 13.62 -26.06
N SER A 2 -64.35 14.01 -24.79
CA SER A 2 -63.51 15.06 -24.19
C SER A 2 -62.20 14.44 -23.67
N GLN A 3 -61.05 15.00 -24.04
CA GLN A 3 -59.75 14.53 -23.53
C GLN A 3 -59.65 14.78 -22.01
N PRO A 4 -59.10 13.82 -21.24
CA PRO A 4 -58.84 14.03 -19.83
C PRO A 4 -57.70 15.05 -19.63
N PRO A 5 -57.75 15.84 -18.54
CA PRO A 5 -56.75 16.85 -18.25
C PRO A 5 -55.38 16.22 -17.98
N PHE A 6 -54.34 16.90 -18.45
CA PHE A 6 -52.94 16.51 -18.29
C PHE A 6 -52.54 16.55 -16.80
N GLN A 7 -52.13 15.42 -16.24
CA GLN A 7 -51.54 15.37 -14.90
C GLN A 7 -50.01 15.53 -15.00
N PRO A 8 -49.42 16.51 -14.31
CA PRO A 8 -47.97 16.64 -14.25
C PRO A 8 -47.35 15.44 -13.51
N PRO A 9 -46.13 15.02 -13.88
CA PRO A 9 -45.43 13.92 -13.23
C PRO A 9 -45.16 14.22 -11.75
N GLN A 10 -45.38 13.22 -10.89
CA GLN A 10 -45.09 13.33 -9.46
C GLN A 10 -43.58 13.51 -9.24
N GLN A 11 -43.21 14.47 -8.39
CA GLN A 11 -41.81 14.67 -8.01
C GLN A 11 -41.30 13.47 -7.21
N PRO A 12 -40.04 13.04 -7.44
CA PRO A 12 -39.45 11.94 -6.69
C PRO A 12 -39.32 12.30 -5.20
N PRO A 13 -39.39 11.31 -4.30
CA PRO A 13 -39.19 11.51 -2.87
C PRO A 13 -37.83 12.15 -2.58
N GLN A 14 -37.79 13.15 -1.71
CA GLN A 14 -36.53 13.72 -1.25
C GLN A 14 -35.76 12.68 -0.41
N PRO A 15 -34.42 12.61 -0.56
CA PRO A 15 -33.60 11.73 0.24
C PRO A 15 -33.64 12.12 1.73
N PRO A 16 -33.49 11.15 2.65
CA PRO A 16 -33.43 11.41 4.09
C PRO A 16 -32.31 12.40 4.41
N GLN A 17 -32.62 13.42 5.22
CA GLN A 17 -31.60 14.33 5.74
C GLN A 17 -30.63 13.54 6.64
N ALA A 18 -29.33 13.76 6.43
CA ALA A 18 -28.29 13.12 7.22
C ALA A 18 -28.44 13.50 8.71
N PRO A 19 -28.17 12.57 9.65
CA PRO A 19 -28.19 12.87 11.08
C PRO A 19 -27.22 14.02 11.40
N GLN A 20 -27.72 15.06 12.07
CA GLN A 20 -26.87 16.10 12.63
C GLN A 20 -26.10 15.50 13.81
N TYR A 21 -24.83 15.16 13.58
CA TYR A 21 -23.93 14.73 14.65
C TYR A 21 -23.64 15.93 15.59
N PRO A 22 -23.71 15.74 16.92
CA PRO A 22 -23.25 16.75 17.88
C PRO A 22 -21.79 17.11 17.62
N ALA A 23 -21.48 18.41 17.61
CA ALA A 23 -20.13 18.91 17.39
C ALA A 23 -19.14 18.28 18.39
N ASN A 24 -18.10 17.61 17.87
CA ASN A 24 -17.08 16.96 18.67
C ASN A 24 -16.27 18.02 19.45
N PRO A 25 -16.31 18.07 20.79
CA PRO A 25 -15.61 19.08 21.59
C PRO A 25 -14.08 18.94 21.56
N TYR A 26 -13.56 17.86 20.95
CA TYR A 26 -12.12 17.62 20.75
C TYR A 26 -11.62 17.97 19.35
N ALA A 27 -12.45 18.59 18.49
CA ALA A 27 -11.99 19.11 17.21
C ALA A 27 -11.11 20.35 17.44
N GLN A 28 -9.81 20.15 17.59
CA GLN A 28 -8.84 21.24 17.50
C GLN A 28 -8.97 21.91 16.12
N PRO A 29 -8.98 23.25 16.05
CA PRO A 29 -8.94 23.96 14.77
C PRO A 29 -7.71 23.51 13.98
N ALA A 30 -7.90 23.13 12.72
CA ALA A 30 -6.78 22.85 11.83
C ALA A 30 -5.89 24.11 11.72
N PRO A 31 -4.56 23.98 11.78
CA PRO A 31 -3.66 25.10 11.56
C PRO A 31 -3.85 25.67 10.15
N PRO A 32 -3.69 26.99 9.96
CA PRO A 32 -3.86 27.63 8.66
C PRO A 32 -2.89 27.01 7.64
N ALA A 33 -3.43 26.69 6.46
CA ALA A 33 -2.64 26.14 5.36
C ALA A 33 -1.55 27.14 4.95
N PRO A 34 -0.29 26.69 4.74
CA PRO A 34 0.77 27.56 4.24
C PRO A 34 0.40 28.09 2.85
N GLN A 35 0.40 29.41 2.71
CA GLN A 35 0.21 30.09 1.43
C GLN A 35 1.32 29.66 0.47
N GLN A 36 0.96 29.00 -0.63
CA GLN A 36 1.89 28.76 -1.73
C GLN A 36 2.28 30.11 -2.35
N PRO A 37 3.58 30.45 -2.46
CA PRO A 37 3.99 31.60 -3.23
C PRO A 37 3.72 31.34 -4.72
N SER A 38 3.00 32.27 -5.33
CA SER A 38 2.71 32.34 -6.75
C SER A 38 4.01 32.31 -7.57
N GLN A 39 4.08 31.36 -8.51
CA GLN A 39 5.18 31.21 -9.46
C GLN A 39 5.26 32.44 -10.38
N GLY A 40 6.24 33.31 -10.15
CA GLY A 40 6.67 34.37 -11.06
C GLY A 40 8.04 34.05 -11.66
N PHE A 41 8.16 34.09 -12.99
CA PHE A 41 9.42 33.97 -13.72
C PHE A 41 10.32 35.18 -13.43
N GLY A 42 11.41 34.97 -12.69
CA GLY A 42 12.44 35.98 -12.45
C GLY A 42 13.80 35.33 -12.13
N PRO A 43 14.93 36.00 -12.41
CA PRO A 43 16.28 35.44 -12.29
C PRO A 43 16.70 35.18 -10.83
N PRO A 44 17.66 34.25 -10.60
CA PRO A 44 17.93 33.69 -9.26
C PRO A 44 18.61 34.70 -8.33
N THR A 45 17.95 35.03 -7.22
CA THR A 45 18.56 35.75 -6.10
C THR A 45 19.14 34.78 -5.06
N ALA A 46 20.26 35.20 -4.48
CA ALA A 46 21.15 34.47 -3.56
C ALA A 46 20.47 33.90 -2.29
N PRO A 47 21.13 32.94 -1.57
CA PRO A 47 20.54 32.26 -0.43
C PRO A 47 20.31 33.23 0.75
N GLN A 48 19.06 33.55 1.01
CA GLN A 48 18.65 34.29 2.21
C GLN A 48 18.63 33.37 3.43
N GLN A 49 19.15 33.88 4.54
CA GLN A 49 19.11 33.27 5.86
C GLN A 49 17.65 33.02 6.31
N PRO A 50 17.39 31.95 7.10
CA PRO A 50 16.05 31.68 7.60
C PRO A 50 15.57 32.77 8.58
N PRO A 51 14.27 33.12 8.58
CA PRO A 51 13.73 34.17 9.44
C PRO A 51 13.71 33.70 10.89
N MET A 52 14.21 34.56 11.80
CA MET A 52 13.94 34.39 13.23
C MET A 52 12.45 34.54 13.48
N HIS A 53 11.86 33.50 14.07
CA HIS A 53 10.48 33.48 14.51
C HIS A 53 10.29 34.53 15.62
N ALA A 54 9.61 35.63 15.29
CA ALA A 54 9.20 36.61 16.29
C ALA A 54 8.16 35.97 17.21
N GLY A 55 8.55 35.75 18.47
CA GLY A 55 7.63 35.33 19.51
C GLY A 55 6.51 36.35 19.72
N PRO A 56 5.37 35.93 20.29
CA PRO A 56 4.23 36.81 20.53
C PRO A 56 4.61 38.00 21.41
N ALA A 57 4.00 39.15 21.12
CA ALA A 57 4.24 40.40 21.82
C ALA A 57 3.94 40.27 23.33
N PRO A 58 4.83 40.78 24.22
CA PRO A 58 4.56 40.79 25.64
C PRO A 58 3.36 41.69 25.95
N VAL A 59 2.42 41.14 26.72
CA VAL A 59 1.24 41.84 27.21
C VAL A 59 1.70 42.85 28.28
N PRO A 60 1.37 44.15 28.15
CA PRO A 60 1.75 45.15 29.16
C PRO A 60 1.01 44.88 30.48
N GLY A 61 1.76 44.60 31.55
CA GLY A 61 1.20 44.59 32.92
C GLY A 61 1.63 43.47 33.86
N GLN A 62 2.53 42.55 33.48
CA GLN A 62 3.02 41.54 34.43
C GLN A 62 4.41 41.89 35.00
N PRO A 63 4.57 41.94 36.34
CA PRO A 63 5.87 42.13 36.97
C PRO A 63 6.75 40.87 36.80
N PRO A 64 8.09 41.01 36.87
CA PRO A 64 9.02 39.92 36.62
C PRO A 64 8.94 38.87 37.73
N VAL A 65 8.58 37.63 37.39
CA VAL A 65 8.74 36.50 38.30
C VAL A 65 10.19 36.01 38.20
N TYR A 66 11.06 36.71 38.92
CA TYR A 66 12.37 36.22 39.32
C TYR A 66 12.23 35.68 40.75
N GLY A 67 12.11 34.36 40.90
CA GLY A 67 11.87 33.77 42.21
C GLY A 67 11.88 32.26 42.18
N GLY A 68 13.00 31.68 42.61
CA GLY A 68 13.03 30.28 43.03
C GLY A 68 12.10 30.06 44.24
N PRO A 69 11.74 28.81 44.53
CA PRO A 69 10.82 28.50 45.62
C PRO A 69 11.37 28.97 46.97
N GLN A 70 10.64 29.87 47.60
CA GLN A 70 10.89 30.42 48.92
C GLN A 70 10.44 29.38 49.96
N ALA A 71 11.40 28.85 50.72
CA ALA A 71 11.15 27.84 51.75
C ALA A 71 10.42 28.45 52.96
N PHE A 72 9.32 27.82 53.36
CA PHE A 72 8.62 28.10 54.62
C PHE A 72 9.42 27.54 55.82
N PRO A 73 9.60 28.31 56.91
CA PRO A 73 10.25 27.81 58.11
C PRO A 73 9.24 27.01 58.95
N GLY A 74 9.45 25.70 59.09
CA GLY A 74 8.72 24.94 60.12
C GLY A 74 8.46 23.44 59.92
N GLN A 75 8.97 22.77 58.88
CA GLN A 75 8.73 21.32 58.73
C GLN A 75 10.02 20.48 58.78
N PRO A 76 10.02 19.32 59.48
CA PRO A 76 11.17 18.41 59.51
C PRO A 76 11.46 17.87 58.11
N GLY A 77 12.65 18.16 57.61
CA GLY A 77 13.10 17.74 56.29
C GLY A 77 13.28 16.22 56.21
N TYR A 78 12.49 15.57 55.35
CA TYR A 78 12.77 14.20 54.92
C TYR A 78 13.98 14.19 53.97
N PRO A 79 14.85 13.17 54.04
CA PRO A 79 16.05 13.11 53.21
C PRO A 79 15.66 12.97 51.73
N MET A 80 15.86 14.04 50.96
CA MET A 80 15.81 13.99 49.50
C MET A 80 16.96 13.13 48.99
N GLN A 81 16.63 11.98 48.42
CA GLN A 81 17.57 11.21 47.62
C GLN A 81 17.92 11.99 46.34
N PRO A 82 19.20 12.00 45.92
CA PRO A 82 19.61 12.68 44.70
C PRO A 82 18.93 12.02 43.49
N ALA A 83 18.07 12.77 42.81
CA ALA A 83 17.44 12.35 41.58
C ALA A 83 18.53 12.14 40.50
N PRO A 84 18.50 11.02 39.76
CA PRO A 84 19.47 10.76 38.70
C PRO A 84 19.40 11.86 37.63
N PRO A 85 20.55 12.29 37.08
CA PRO A 85 20.60 13.39 36.14
C PRO A 85 19.78 13.06 34.90
N PHE A 86 18.79 13.91 34.61
CA PHE A 86 18.04 13.90 33.36
C PHE A 86 19.04 14.06 32.20
N GLN A 87 19.29 12.99 31.46
CA GLN A 87 19.98 13.09 30.18
C GLN A 87 18.96 13.62 29.16
N PRO A 88 19.11 14.84 28.63
CA PRO A 88 18.25 15.31 27.55
C PRO A 88 18.43 14.36 26.37
N THR A 89 17.36 13.65 26.01
CA THR A 89 17.32 12.89 24.76
C THR A 89 17.59 13.88 23.64
N PRO A 90 18.59 13.67 22.78
CA PRO A 90 18.96 14.64 21.75
C PRO A 90 17.79 14.80 20.76
N PHE A 91 16.99 15.84 20.98
CA PHE A 91 16.01 16.36 20.03
C PHE A 91 16.79 16.80 18.78
N GLY A 92 16.87 15.95 17.76
CA GLY A 92 17.52 16.33 16.51
C GLY A 92 17.98 15.20 15.60
N GLN A 93 18.12 13.96 16.06
CA GLN A 93 18.38 12.85 15.14
C GLN A 93 17.08 12.39 14.47
N GLN A 94 16.54 13.23 13.60
CA GLN A 94 15.62 12.80 12.55
C GLN A 94 16.41 11.82 11.67
N ARG A 95 16.29 10.53 12.00
CA ARG A 95 16.96 9.44 11.31
C ARG A 95 16.81 9.67 9.81
N SER A 96 17.94 9.85 9.12
CA SER A 96 18.02 10.11 7.68
C SER A 96 16.93 9.32 6.97
N THR A 97 15.90 10.03 6.53
CA THR A 97 14.82 9.46 5.73
C THR A 97 15.40 9.23 4.36
N ALA A 98 16.19 8.16 4.21
CA ALA A 98 16.55 7.63 2.92
C ALA A 98 15.23 7.30 2.20
N SER A 99 14.74 8.26 1.43
CA SER A 99 13.44 8.22 0.78
C SER A 99 13.59 7.34 -0.45
N GLY A 100 13.20 6.06 -0.31
CA GLY A 100 13.00 5.20 -1.48
C GLY A 100 11.89 5.75 -2.37
N ASN A 101 11.88 5.33 -3.64
CA ASN A 101 10.78 5.65 -4.56
C ASN A 101 9.75 4.51 -4.53
N PRO A 102 8.64 4.64 -3.78
CA PRO A 102 7.68 3.55 -3.63
C PRO A 102 6.97 3.21 -4.94
N VAL A 103 6.62 4.21 -5.74
CA VAL A 103 5.95 4.01 -7.02
C VAL A 103 6.87 3.30 -7.99
N GLY A 104 8.13 3.76 -8.10
CA GLY A 104 9.14 3.10 -8.92
C GLY A 104 9.40 1.65 -8.49
N ALA A 105 9.41 1.38 -7.18
CA ALA A 105 9.57 0.03 -6.65
C ALA A 105 8.41 -0.89 -7.08
N VAL A 106 7.16 -0.41 -6.97
CA VAL A 106 5.97 -1.19 -7.35
C VAL A 106 5.90 -1.42 -8.85
N LEU A 107 6.16 -0.38 -9.68
CA LEU A 107 6.17 -0.52 -11.13
C LEU A 107 7.25 -1.47 -11.62
N LEU A 108 8.45 -1.38 -11.05
CA LEU A 108 9.54 -2.30 -11.39
C LEU A 108 9.23 -3.72 -10.91
N GLY A 109 8.62 -3.85 -9.72
CA GLY A 109 8.11 -5.13 -9.22
C GLY A 109 7.07 -5.73 -10.15
N LEU A 110 6.16 -4.90 -10.69
CA LEU A 110 5.13 -5.32 -11.65
C LEU A 110 5.76 -5.83 -12.95
N LEU A 111 6.73 -5.09 -13.49
CA LEU A 111 7.45 -5.52 -14.69
C LEU A 111 8.18 -6.86 -14.47
N LEU A 112 8.91 -6.99 -13.35
CA LEU A 112 9.58 -8.24 -13.01
C LEU A 112 8.58 -9.38 -12.86
N SER A 113 7.46 -9.12 -12.18
CA SER A 113 6.41 -10.11 -11.95
C SER A 113 5.80 -10.57 -13.28
N LEU A 114 5.51 -9.66 -14.20
CA LEU A 114 5.04 -9.97 -15.55
C LEU A 114 6.00 -10.92 -16.27
N ILE A 115 7.31 -10.64 -16.24
CA ILE A 115 8.32 -11.50 -16.89
C ILE A 115 8.32 -12.90 -16.27
N VAL A 116 8.30 -13.00 -14.93
CA VAL A 116 8.27 -14.29 -14.22
C VAL A 116 6.97 -15.06 -14.52
N SER A 117 5.84 -14.37 -14.60
CA SER A 117 4.56 -14.95 -15.01
C SER A 117 4.59 -15.50 -16.43
N LEU A 118 5.14 -14.75 -17.39
CA LEU A 118 5.26 -15.21 -18.79
C LEU A 118 6.19 -16.41 -18.91
N LEU A 119 7.33 -16.42 -18.21
CA LEU A 119 8.23 -17.56 -18.18
C LEU A 119 7.55 -18.80 -17.60
N TYR A 120 6.75 -18.65 -16.55
CA TYR A 120 5.96 -19.73 -15.98
C TYR A 120 4.86 -20.21 -16.93
N SER A 121 4.12 -19.31 -17.57
CA SER A 121 3.12 -19.69 -18.59
C SER A 121 3.76 -20.47 -19.74
N GLY A 122 4.94 -20.04 -20.20
CA GLY A 122 5.71 -20.74 -21.22
C GLY A 122 6.20 -22.11 -20.76
N LEU A 123 6.65 -22.25 -19.52
CA LEU A 123 7.03 -23.54 -18.93
C LEU A 123 5.86 -24.51 -18.89
N ILE A 124 4.68 -24.05 -18.43
CA ILE A 124 3.46 -24.86 -18.41
C ILE A 124 3.09 -25.26 -19.84
N MET A 125 3.07 -24.32 -20.79
CA MET A 125 2.80 -24.62 -22.19
C MET A 125 3.78 -25.64 -22.80
N ALA A 126 5.05 -25.59 -22.43
CA ALA A 126 6.06 -26.53 -22.92
C ALA A 126 5.90 -27.94 -22.36
N THR A 127 5.28 -28.10 -21.19
CA THR A 127 5.29 -29.37 -20.44
C THR A 127 3.90 -29.94 -20.13
N TYR A 128 2.80 -29.24 -20.48
CA TYR A 128 1.44 -29.61 -20.06
C TYR A 128 0.99 -31.02 -20.48
N LYS A 129 1.56 -31.58 -21.56
CA LYS A 129 1.22 -32.95 -22.02
C LYS A 129 1.76 -34.04 -21.11
N ASP A 130 2.87 -33.76 -20.41
CA ASP A 130 3.60 -34.71 -19.59
C ASP A 130 3.39 -34.47 -18.07
N GLN A 131 2.59 -33.47 -17.72
CA GLN A 131 2.36 -33.08 -16.33
C GLN A 131 1.20 -33.86 -15.71
N SER A 132 1.44 -34.43 -14.54
CA SER A 132 0.36 -34.85 -13.65
C SER A 132 -0.30 -33.64 -12.98
N ASP A 133 -1.53 -33.80 -12.49
CA ASP A 133 -2.23 -32.76 -11.71
C ASP A 133 -1.39 -32.28 -10.51
N SER A 134 -0.73 -33.20 -9.81
CA SER A 134 0.20 -32.90 -8.72
C SER A 134 1.38 -32.04 -9.19
N THR A 135 1.91 -32.32 -10.38
CA THR A 135 3.02 -31.55 -10.97
C THR A 135 2.61 -30.10 -11.24
N VAL A 136 1.43 -29.89 -11.83
CA VAL A 136 0.88 -28.55 -12.09
C VAL A 136 0.76 -27.76 -10.79
N ARG A 137 0.17 -28.38 -9.76
CA ARG A 137 -0.01 -27.79 -8.42
C ARG A 137 1.29 -27.38 -7.75
N VAL A 138 2.29 -28.28 -7.77
CA VAL A 138 3.62 -28.00 -7.21
C VAL A 138 4.31 -26.87 -7.98
N LEU A 139 4.25 -26.88 -9.32
CA LEU A 139 4.84 -25.84 -10.14
C LEU A 139 4.17 -24.49 -9.93
N TYR A 140 2.84 -24.44 -9.78
CA TYR A 140 2.12 -23.22 -9.43
C TYR A 140 2.59 -22.66 -8.09
N PHE A 141 2.67 -23.50 -7.06
CA PHE A 141 3.10 -23.06 -5.73
C PHE A 141 4.56 -22.59 -5.73
N ALA A 142 5.44 -23.30 -6.44
CA ALA A 142 6.83 -22.91 -6.63
C ALA A 142 6.95 -21.57 -7.37
N HIS A 143 6.19 -21.37 -8.43
CA HIS A 143 6.11 -20.11 -9.15
C HIS A 143 5.64 -18.97 -8.24
N ALA A 144 4.58 -19.18 -7.47
CA ALA A 144 4.04 -18.18 -6.56
C ALA A 144 5.08 -17.70 -5.53
N LEU A 145 5.79 -18.65 -4.90
CA LEU A 145 6.88 -18.35 -3.97
C LEU A 145 8.06 -17.64 -4.64
N LEU A 146 8.50 -18.12 -5.80
CA LEU A 146 9.60 -17.52 -6.55
C LEU A 146 9.26 -16.09 -6.99
N ASN A 147 8.07 -15.89 -7.55
CA ASN A 147 7.58 -14.57 -7.95
C ASN A 147 7.51 -13.62 -6.74
N GLY A 148 6.92 -14.08 -5.64
CA GLY A 148 6.88 -13.31 -4.39
C GLY A 148 8.28 -12.93 -3.89
N ALA A 149 9.22 -13.88 -3.89
CA ALA A 149 10.58 -13.63 -3.43
C ALA A 149 11.32 -12.61 -4.31
N LEU A 150 11.23 -12.74 -5.63
CA LEU A 150 11.87 -11.83 -6.58
C LEU A 150 11.28 -10.42 -6.50
N VAL A 151 9.95 -10.30 -6.51
CA VAL A 151 9.25 -9.01 -6.35
C VAL A 151 9.59 -8.38 -5.00
N GLY A 152 9.51 -9.16 -3.91
CA GLY A 152 9.83 -8.68 -2.57
C GLY A 152 11.27 -8.19 -2.45
N ALA A 153 12.23 -8.92 -3.02
CA ALA A 153 13.63 -8.53 -2.97
C ALA A 153 13.89 -7.20 -3.70
N LEU A 154 13.31 -7.07 -4.88
CA LEU A 154 13.40 -5.85 -5.69
C LEU A 154 12.72 -4.66 -5.02
N VAL A 155 11.49 -4.86 -4.56
CA VAL A 155 10.69 -3.84 -3.86
C VAL A 155 11.38 -3.39 -2.57
N GLY A 156 11.93 -4.32 -1.79
CA GLY A 156 12.70 -3.99 -0.59
C GLY A 156 13.95 -3.16 -0.91
N LYS A 157 14.65 -3.49 -2.00
CA LYS A 157 15.86 -2.76 -2.44
C LYS A 157 15.55 -1.35 -2.95
N VAL A 158 14.46 -1.16 -3.68
CA VAL A 158 14.11 0.14 -4.29
C VAL A 158 13.24 0.99 -3.36
N GLY A 159 12.21 0.40 -2.77
CA GLY A 159 11.24 1.06 -1.89
C GLY A 159 11.73 1.29 -0.47
N HIS A 160 12.86 0.68 -0.08
CA HIS A 160 13.46 0.83 1.25
C HIS A 160 12.43 0.55 2.37
N ARG A 161 12.23 1.50 3.29
CA ARG A 161 11.34 1.37 4.45
C ARG A 161 9.89 1.72 4.14
N SER A 162 9.54 2.05 2.90
CA SER A 162 8.19 2.45 2.54
C SER A 162 7.19 1.31 2.71
N SER A 163 6.21 1.49 3.61
CA SER A 163 5.09 0.57 3.80
C SER A 163 4.26 0.43 2.53
N GLY A 164 4.05 1.53 1.80
CA GLY A 164 3.32 1.53 0.53
C GLY A 164 4.00 0.66 -0.53
N ALA A 165 5.33 0.71 -0.61
CA ALA A 165 6.09 -0.17 -1.50
C ALA A 165 5.92 -1.65 -1.13
N LYS A 166 6.03 -1.99 0.17
CA LYS A 166 5.89 -3.37 0.67
C LYS A 166 4.50 -3.95 0.40
N VAL A 167 3.44 -3.17 0.68
CA VAL A 167 2.06 -3.58 0.41
C VAL A 167 1.80 -3.68 -1.09
N GLY A 168 2.22 -2.68 -1.88
CA GLY A 168 2.08 -2.71 -3.34
C GLY A 168 2.81 -3.90 -3.96
N GLY A 169 4.03 -4.20 -3.50
CA GLY A 169 4.80 -5.38 -3.92
C GLY A 169 4.09 -6.70 -3.59
N ALA A 170 3.46 -6.81 -2.43
CA ALA A 170 2.68 -7.99 -2.05
C ALA A 170 1.47 -8.22 -2.97
N VAL A 171 0.73 -7.16 -3.29
CA VAL A 171 -0.39 -7.22 -4.25
C VAL A 171 0.10 -7.60 -5.63
N VAL A 172 1.18 -6.96 -6.11
CA VAL A 172 1.79 -7.30 -7.41
C VAL A 172 2.22 -8.76 -7.47
N ALA A 173 2.84 -9.30 -6.42
CA ALA A 173 3.26 -10.70 -6.38
C ALA A 173 2.08 -11.68 -6.45
N ALA A 174 0.98 -11.39 -5.75
CA ALA A 174 -0.24 -12.19 -5.85
C ALA A 174 -0.83 -12.12 -7.27
N LEU A 175 -0.93 -10.93 -7.85
CA LEU A 175 -1.41 -10.76 -9.23
C LEU A 175 -0.52 -11.50 -10.23
N GLY A 176 0.81 -11.46 -10.08
CA GLY A 176 1.72 -12.20 -10.93
C GLY A 176 1.52 -13.71 -10.84
N ALA A 177 1.31 -14.26 -9.64
CA ALA A 177 1.00 -15.68 -9.46
C ALA A 177 -0.31 -16.07 -10.17
N PHE A 178 -1.35 -15.25 -9.99
CA PHE A 178 -2.64 -15.41 -10.70
C PHE A 178 -2.46 -15.38 -12.22
N PHE A 179 -1.86 -14.31 -12.76
CA PHE A 179 -1.70 -14.13 -14.20
C PHE A 179 -0.75 -15.16 -14.83
N GLY A 180 0.25 -15.64 -14.09
CA GLY A 180 1.15 -16.70 -14.57
C GLY A 180 0.38 -17.98 -14.92
N TYR A 181 -0.54 -18.40 -14.07
CA TYR A 181 -1.38 -19.56 -14.34
C TYR A 181 -2.49 -19.25 -15.34
N ALA A 182 -3.26 -18.18 -15.11
CA ALA A 182 -4.41 -17.83 -15.93
C ALA A 182 -4.01 -17.63 -17.40
N ASN A 183 -2.87 -17.00 -17.69
CA ASN A 183 -2.41 -16.79 -19.06
C ASN A 183 -1.93 -18.09 -19.74
N ALA A 184 -1.53 -19.12 -18.99
CA ALA A 184 -1.13 -20.40 -19.57
C ALA A 184 -2.30 -21.12 -20.25
N ILE A 185 -3.52 -20.94 -19.73
CA ILE A 185 -4.71 -21.67 -20.16
C ILE A 185 -5.08 -21.36 -21.62
N PRO A 186 -5.20 -20.08 -22.05
CA PRO A 186 -5.40 -19.76 -23.47
C PRO A 186 -4.36 -20.40 -24.39
N PHE A 187 -3.07 -20.41 -24.00
CA PHE A 187 -2.02 -21.04 -24.81
C PHE A 187 -2.20 -22.54 -24.93
N ILE A 188 -2.61 -23.22 -23.85
CA ILE A 188 -2.94 -24.65 -23.88
C ILE A 188 -4.12 -24.91 -24.83
N VAL A 189 -5.19 -24.11 -24.76
CA VAL A 189 -6.37 -24.28 -25.63
C VAL A 189 -6.01 -24.10 -27.10
N VAL A 190 -5.22 -23.07 -27.43
CA VAL A 190 -4.75 -22.83 -28.80
C VAL A 190 -3.92 -24.02 -29.30
N ASN A 191 -3.05 -24.56 -28.45
CA ASN A 191 -2.15 -25.66 -28.83
C ASN A 191 -2.84 -27.03 -28.87
N SER A 192 -3.88 -27.25 -28.07
CA SER A 192 -4.60 -28.53 -28.00
C SER A 192 -5.76 -28.63 -29.00
N SER A 193 -6.35 -27.49 -29.36
CA SER A 193 -7.56 -27.42 -30.18
C SER A 193 -7.32 -26.55 -31.40
N SER A 194 -7.61 -25.25 -31.32
CA SER A 194 -7.37 -24.27 -32.38
C SER A 194 -7.52 -22.85 -31.85
N VAL A 195 -7.04 -21.86 -32.61
CA VAL A 195 -7.29 -20.43 -32.32
C VAL A 195 -8.78 -20.09 -32.40
N GLN A 196 -9.54 -20.71 -33.31
CA GLN A 196 -10.98 -20.49 -33.43
C GLN A 196 -11.71 -20.97 -32.18
N THR A 197 -11.33 -22.11 -31.63
CA THR A 197 -11.89 -22.62 -30.38
C THR A 197 -11.65 -21.66 -29.21
N LEU A 198 -10.44 -21.11 -29.09
CA LEU A 198 -10.17 -20.09 -28.08
C LEU A 198 -11.04 -18.85 -28.29
N ARG A 199 -11.20 -18.39 -29.54
CA ARG A 199 -12.02 -17.24 -29.86
C ARG A 199 -13.48 -17.47 -29.46
N ASP A 200 -14.07 -18.58 -29.90
CA ASP A 200 -15.46 -18.92 -29.57
C ASP A 200 -15.63 -19.04 -28.04
N LEU A 201 -14.64 -19.61 -27.35
CA LEU A 201 -14.65 -19.71 -25.89
C LEU A 201 -14.62 -18.34 -25.21
N LEU A 202 -13.77 -17.41 -25.66
CA LEU A 202 -13.69 -16.06 -25.11
C LEU A 202 -14.90 -15.18 -25.47
N GLU A 203 -15.52 -15.41 -26.63
CA GLU A 203 -16.77 -14.74 -27.02
C GLU A 203 -17.93 -15.18 -26.11
N ASN A 204 -17.97 -16.45 -25.70
CA ASN A 204 -19.01 -16.97 -24.80
C ASN A 204 -18.68 -16.73 -23.31
N ASP A 205 -17.41 -16.80 -22.92
CA ASP A 205 -16.94 -16.64 -21.54
C ASP A 205 -15.59 -15.90 -21.47
N PRO A 206 -15.59 -14.56 -21.45
CA PRO A 206 -14.36 -13.76 -21.44
C PRO A 206 -13.53 -13.95 -20.16
N PHE A 207 -14.15 -14.45 -19.08
CA PHE A 207 -13.48 -14.75 -17.82
C PHE A 207 -13.06 -16.21 -17.71
N PHE A 208 -13.15 -16.98 -18.79
CA PHE A 208 -12.76 -18.39 -18.80
C PHE A 208 -11.39 -18.66 -18.17
N PRO A 209 -10.31 -17.91 -18.46
CA PRO A 209 -9.00 -18.17 -17.84
C PRO A 209 -9.02 -17.97 -16.32
N ALA A 210 -9.73 -16.94 -15.85
CA ALA A 210 -9.87 -16.65 -14.42
C ALA A 210 -10.73 -17.70 -13.72
N LYS A 211 -11.81 -18.17 -14.37
CA LYS A 211 -12.67 -19.24 -13.86
C LYS A 211 -11.94 -20.58 -13.80
N ALA A 212 -11.15 -20.90 -14.83
CA ALA A 212 -10.37 -22.11 -14.86
C ALA A 212 -9.25 -22.09 -13.81
N TRP A 213 -8.64 -20.93 -13.54
CA TRP A 213 -7.80 -20.75 -12.35
C TRP A 213 -8.61 -20.93 -11.04
N TRP A 214 -9.79 -20.33 -10.92
CA TRP A 214 -10.58 -20.40 -9.68
C TRP A 214 -11.02 -21.82 -9.31
N HIS A 215 -11.42 -22.62 -10.31
CA HIS A 215 -11.93 -23.98 -10.10
C HIS A 215 -10.84 -25.06 -10.22
N GLY A 216 -9.70 -24.76 -10.84
CA GLY A 216 -8.62 -25.71 -11.09
C GLY A 216 -9.11 -26.96 -11.83
N SER A 217 -8.47 -28.09 -11.54
CA SER A 217 -8.87 -29.41 -12.06
C SER A 217 -10.02 -30.05 -11.28
N SER A 218 -10.62 -29.33 -10.32
CA SER A 218 -11.68 -29.89 -9.48
C SER A 218 -12.99 -29.95 -10.28
N GLY A 219 -13.27 -31.11 -10.86
CA GLY A 219 -14.47 -31.36 -11.68
C GLY A 219 -15.82 -31.18 -10.98
N SER A 220 -15.84 -30.73 -9.72
CA SER A 220 -17.04 -30.50 -8.90
C SER A 220 -17.48 -29.02 -8.83
N GLY A 221 -16.84 -28.10 -9.58
CA GLY A 221 -17.20 -26.68 -9.56
C GLY A 221 -16.85 -25.96 -8.26
N GLY A 222 -15.99 -26.56 -7.43
CA GLY A 222 -15.51 -25.98 -6.18
C GLY A 222 -14.37 -24.98 -6.37
N VAL A 223 -13.96 -24.31 -5.29
CA VAL A 223 -12.78 -23.43 -5.26
C VAL A 223 -11.52 -24.27 -5.10
N ASP A 224 -10.50 -24.04 -5.93
CA ASP A 224 -9.18 -24.63 -5.69
C ASP A 224 -8.44 -23.85 -4.59
N TRP A 225 -8.55 -24.34 -3.36
CA TRP A 225 -7.90 -23.74 -2.19
C TRP A 225 -6.39 -23.65 -2.32
N LEU A 226 -5.75 -24.52 -3.11
CA LEU A 226 -4.31 -24.44 -3.34
C LEU A 226 -3.95 -23.18 -4.15
N HIS A 227 -4.80 -22.80 -5.09
CA HIS A 227 -4.58 -21.58 -5.87
C HIS A 227 -4.64 -20.33 -5.00
N LEU A 228 -5.60 -20.28 -4.08
CA LEU A 228 -5.70 -19.22 -3.06
C LEU A 228 -4.51 -19.22 -2.10
N LEU A 229 -4.08 -20.41 -1.65
CA LEU A 229 -2.89 -20.54 -0.81
C LEU A 229 -1.64 -20.03 -1.52
N GLY A 230 -1.50 -20.28 -2.83
CA GLY A 230 -0.42 -19.73 -3.64
C GLY A 230 -0.43 -18.21 -3.69
N LEU A 231 -1.60 -17.57 -3.83
CA LEU A 231 -1.70 -16.10 -3.77
C LEU A 231 -1.22 -15.54 -2.42
N LEU A 232 -1.68 -16.17 -1.34
CA LEU A 232 -1.28 -15.80 0.02
C LEU A 232 0.22 -16.00 0.23
N ALA A 233 0.77 -17.12 -0.24
CA ALA A 233 2.19 -17.42 -0.16
C ALA A 233 3.04 -16.40 -0.95
N ALA A 234 2.63 -16.03 -2.17
CA ALA A 234 3.30 -15.01 -2.97
C ALA A 234 3.30 -13.65 -2.27
N ALA A 235 2.14 -13.21 -1.76
CA ALA A 235 2.01 -11.94 -1.05
C ALA A 235 2.85 -11.92 0.24
N ALA A 236 2.78 -12.98 1.04
CA ALA A 236 3.53 -13.10 2.28
C ALA A 236 5.04 -13.13 2.04
N ALA A 237 5.50 -13.90 1.04
CA ALA A 237 6.91 -13.95 0.65
C ALA A 237 7.40 -12.57 0.18
N ALA A 238 6.64 -11.88 -0.68
CA ALA A 238 6.98 -10.56 -1.17
C ALA A 238 7.07 -9.53 -0.03
N TRP A 239 6.06 -9.48 0.83
CA TRP A 239 6.04 -8.56 1.96
C TRP A 239 7.19 -8.84 2.93
N GLY A 240 7.38 -10.11 3.32
CA GLY A 240 8.40 -10.52 4.27
C GLY A 240 9.81 -10.22 3.77
N ILE A 241 10.12 -10.58 2.53
CA ILE A 241 11.44 -10.32 1.93
C ILE A 241 11.65 -8.82 1.72
N ALA A 242 10.64 -8.07 1.26
CA ALA A 242 10.74 -6.62 1.13
C ALA A 242 10.99 -5.95 2.49
N HIS A 243 10.37 -6.46 3.56
CA HIS A 243 10.58 -5.99 4.92
C HIS A 243 12.01 -6.24 5.39
N LEU A 244 12.51 -7.46 5.22
CA LEU A 244 13.87 -7.85 5.61
C LEU A 244 14.93 -7.05 4.85
N ILE A 245 14.81 -6.91 3.53
CA ILE A 245 15.79 -6.20 2.71
C ILE A 245 15.70 -4.68 2.93
N GLY A 246 14.49 -4.12 2.96
CA GLY A 246 14.28 -2.68 3.10
C GLY A 246 14.76 -2.11 4.45
N ASN A 247 14.88 -2.97 5.48
CA ASN A 247 15.32 -2.56 6.81
C ASN A 247 16.84 -2.73 7.05
N LYS A 248 17.57 -3.45 6.19
CA LYS A 248 19.00 -3.78 6.42
C LYS A 248 19.99 -2.60 6.27
N ARG A 249 19.57 -1.44 5.78
CA ARG A 249 20.42 -0.22 5.76
C ARG A 249 20.23 0.56 7.06
N GLY A 250 21.08 0.28 8.04
CA GLY A 250 21.30 1.11 9.24
C GLY A 250 22.06 2.41 8.90
N PRO A 251 22.12 3.38 9.82
CA PRO A 251 22.79 4.66 9.58
C PRO A 251 24.26 4.39 9.20
N ALA A 252 24.63 4.85 8.00
CA ALA A 252 26.03 5.04 7.65
C ALA A 252 26.57 6.26 8.39
#